data_AF-A0A8K0JGK4-F1
#
_entry.id   AF-A0A8K0JGK4-F1
#
_cell.length_a   1.000
_cell.length_b   1.000
_cell.length_c   1.000
_cell.angle_alpha   90.00
_cell.angle_beta   90.00
_cell.angle_gamma   90.00
#
_symmetry.space_group_name_H-M   'P 1'
#
loop_
_entity.id
_entity.type
_entity.pdbx_description
1 polymer ?
#
loop_
_entity_poly.entity_id
_entity_poly.type
_entity_poly.pdbx_seq_one_letter_code
_entity_poly.pdbx_strand_id
1 'polypeptide(L)' 'MASHLQDSWLSRHYIDYVYIPAALLVFGTLIVKREWAPYSALLALALGGYNFWNFRE' A
#
# COMPACT_ATOMS: atom_id res chain seq x y z
N MET A 1 -22.31 23.44 -10.52
CA MET A 1 -22.38 22.67 -11.78
C MET A 1 -21.71 21.33 -11.50
N ALA A 2 -22.51 20.26 -11.43
CA ALA A 2 -22.19 18.82 -11.48
C ALA A 2 -21.18 18.18 -10.47
N SER A 3 -21.68 17.10 -9.82
CA SER A 3 -20.99 15.95 -9.17
C SER A 3 -20.03 16.24 -7.99
N HIS A 4 -20.44 16.17 -6.72
CA HIS A 4 -20.42 14.96 -5.86
C HIS A 4 -19.78 13.70 -6.49
N LEU A 5 -19.10 12.87 -5.68
CA LEU A 5 -18.39 11.60 -5.99
C LEU A 5 -16.93 11.87 -6.43
N GLN A 6 -15.88 11.63 -5.67
CA GLN A 6 -15.60 10.42 -4.92
C GLN A 6 -14.87 10.71 -3.60
N ASP A 7 -15.44 10.24 -2.49
CA ASP A 7 -14.71 9.85 -1.29
C ASP A 7 -13.58 8.91 -1.71
N SER A 8 -12.37 9.45 -1.83
CA SER A 8 -11.34 8.88 -2.68
C SER A 8 -10.53 7.86 -1.89
N TRP A 9 -11.08 6.65 -1.72
CA TRP A 9 -10.34 5.47 -1.24
C TRP A 9 -9.15 5.13 -2.17
N LEU A 10 -9.10 5.77 -3.34
CA LEU A 10 -8.06 5.77 -4.37
C LEU A 10 -7.46 7.17 -4.59
N SER A 11 -7.53 8.07 -3.60
CA SER A 11 -6.85 9.35 -3.68
C SER A 11 -5.38 9.08 -3.98
N ARG A 12 -4.78 9.84 -4.89
CA ARG A 12 -3.38 9.68 -5.34
C ARG A 12 -2.40 9.49 -4.17
N HIS A 13 -2.71 10.14 -3.06
CA HIS A 13 -2.02 10.00 -1.78
C HIS A 13 -1.95 8.56 -1.25
N TYR A 14 -3.04 7.80 -1.29
CA TYR A 14 -3.04 6.38 -0.90
C TYR A 14 -2.16 5.54 -1.83
N ILE A 15 -2.24 5.78 -3.13
CA ILE A 15 -1.44 5.07 -4.14
C ILE A 15 0.05 5.30 -3.90
N ASP A 16 0.42 6.57 -3.72
CA ASP A 16 1.82 6.97 -3.59
C ASP A 16 2.44 6.58 -2.23
N TYR A 17 1.68 6.66 -1.14
CA TYR A 17 2.21 6.40 0.22
C TYR A 17 1.95 4.98 0.73
N VAL A 18 1.02 4.22 0.15
CA VAL A 18 0.65 2.87 0.64
C VAL A 18 1.00 1.80 -0.39
N TYR A 19 0.50 1.93 -1.62
CA TYR A 19 0.60 0.86 -2.61
C TYR A 19 1.98 0.78 -3.27
N ILE A 20 2.57 1.91 -3.68
CA ILE A 20 3.91 1.95 -4.28
C ILE A 20 5.00 1.40 -3.33
N PRO A 21 5.13 1.88 -2.07
CA PRO A 21 6.15 1.36 -1.17
C PRO A 21 5.90 -0.11 -0.77
N ALA A 22 4.63 -0.53 -0.59
CA ALA A 22 4.31 -1.94 -0.34
C ALA A 22 4.72 -2.83 -1.52
N ALA A 23 4.40 -2.42 -2.75
CA ALA A 23 4.80 -3.15 -3.96
C ALA A 23 6.33 -3.20 -4.11
N LEU A 24 7.03 -2.08 -3.90
CA LEU A 24 8.50 -2.03 -3.94
C LEU A 24 9.14 -2.94 -2.88
N LEU A 25 8.55 -3.01 -1.68
CA LEU A 25 9.03 -3.87 -0.60
C LEU A 25 8.89 -5.34 -0.98
N VAL A 26 7.72 -5.77 -1.43
CA VAL A 26 7.49 -7.17 -1.84
C VAL A 26 8.35 -7.54 -3.05
N PHE A 27 8.38 -6.68 -4.07
CA PHE A 27 9.11 -6.92 -5.31
C PHE A 27 10.63 -6.90 -5.10
N GLY A 28 11.14 -5.96 -4.29
CA GLY A 28 12.54 -5.92 -3.89
C GLY A 28 12.96 -7.16 -3.11
N THR A 29 12.11 -7.63 -2.19
CA THR A 29 12.39 -8.86 -1.45
C THR A 29 12.36 -10.09 -2.35
N LEU A 30 11.43 -10.15 -3.32
CA LEU A 30 11.38 -11.22 -4.32
C LEU A 30 12.64 -11.31 -5.18
N ILE A 31 13.27 -10.17 -5.51
CA ILE A 31 14.53 -10.13 -6.27
C ILE A 31 15.70 -10.56 -5.38
N VAL A 32 15.80 -10.02 -4.16
CA VAL A 32 16.94 -10.24 -3.26
C VAL A 32 16.93 -11.65 -2.68
N LYS A 33 15.80 -12.09 -2.12
CA LYS A 33 15.62 -13.41 -1.50
C LYS A 33 14.16 -13.86 -1.54
N ARG A 34 13.83 -14.71 -2.51
CA ARG A 34 12.47 -15.26 -2.72
C ARG A 34 11.88 -15.98 -1.50
N GLU A 35 12.72 -16.62 -0.69
CA GLU A 35 12.35 -17.28 0.57
C GLU A 35 11.77 -16.31 1.60
N TRP A 36 12.10 -15.02 1.53
CA TRP A 36 11.57 -13.97 2.40
C TRP A 36 10.32 -13.27 1.84
N ALA A 37 9.90 -13.61 0.62
CA ALA A 37 8.71 -13.04 -0.01
C ALA A 37 7.40 -13.21 0.80
N PRO A 38 7.16 -14.33 1.50
CA PRO A 38 5.95 -14.47 2.32
C PRO A 38 5.93 -13.49 3.50
N TYR A 39 7.09 -13.29 4.13
CA TYR A 39 7.24 -12.37 5.25
C TYR A 39 7.13 -10.91 4.81
N SER A 40 7.71 -10.56 3.67
CA SER A 40 7.59 -9.21 3.10
C SER A 40 6.17 -8.91 2.64
N ALA A 41 5.44 -9.90 2.11
CA ALA A 41 4.02 -9.78 1.79
C ALA A 41 3.16 -9.54 3.06
N LEU A 42 3.42 -10.27 4.15
CA LEU A 42 2.78 -10.02 5.44
C LEU A 42 3.09 -8.62 5.97
N LEU A 43 4.35 -8.19 5.88
CA LEU A 43 4.78 -6.87 6.32
C LEU A 43 4.13 -5.76 5.49
N ALA A 44 4.05 -5.96 4.17
CA ALA A 44 3.39 -5.04 3.23
C ALA A 44 1.89 -4.93 3.49
N LEU A 45 1.22 -6.04 3.86
CA LEU A 45 -0.18 -6.01 4.28
C LEU A 45 -0.37 -5.29 5.63
N ALA A 46 0.51 -5.53 6.60
CA ALA A 46 0.45 -4.85 7.90
C ALA A 46 0.70 -3.34 7.78
N LEU A 47 1.75 -2.94 7.07
CA LEU A 47 2.08 -1.53 6.81
C LEU A 47 1.05 -0.87 5.90
N GLY A 48 0.54 -1.61 4.91
CA GLY A 48 -0.54 -1.16 4.03
C GLY A 48 -1.82 -0.88 4.79
N GLY A 49 -2.23 -1.82 5.65
CA GLY A 49 -3.39 -1.68 6.53
C GLY A 49 -3.22 -0.58 7.58
N TYR A 50 -2.02 -0.42 8.15
CA TYR A 50 -1.72 0.65 9.11
C TYR A 50 -1.79 2.04 8.46
N ASN A 51 -1.15 2.23 7.31
CA ASN A 51 -1.29 3.50 6.58
C ASN A 51 -2.74 3.73 6.19
N PHE A 52 -3.48 2.68 5.81
CA PHE A 52 -4.90 2.79 5.53
C PHE A 52 -5.73 3.25 6.72
N TRP A 53 -5.40 2.81 7.93
CA TRP A 53 -6.03 3.31 9.14
C TRP A 53 -5.65 4.77 9.42
N ASN A 54 -4.36 5.10 9.32
CA ASN A 54 -3.83 6.43 9.60
C ASN A 54 -4.35 7.52 8.65
N PHE A 55 -4.64 7.19 7.40
CA PHE A 55 -5.23 8.14 6.44
C PHE A 55 -6.75 8.29 6.57
N ARG A 56 -7.39 7.47 7.41
CA ARG A 56 -8.82 7.52 7.67
C ARG A 56 -9.16 8.41 8.89
N GLU A 57 -8.17 8.77 9.70
CA GLU A 57 -8.24 9.77 10.78
C GLU A 57 -7.80 11.16 10.29
#